data_AF-A0A7C5T6V5-F1
#
_entry.id   AF-A0A7C5T6V5-F1
#
_cell.length_a   1.000
_cell.length_b   1.000
_cell.length_c   1.000
_cell.angle_alpha   90.00
_cell.angle_beta   90.00
_cell.angle_gamma   90.00
#
_symmetry.space_group_name_H-M   'P 1'
#
loop_
_entity.id
_entity.type
_entity.pdbx_description
1 polymer ?
#
loop_
_entity_poly.entity_id
_entity_poly.type
_entity_poly.pdbx_seq_one_letter_code
_entity_poly.pdbx_strand_id
1 'polypeptide(L)'
;MIEKYIQFVGEEEIDAIIKLAERLQDLSILHVNSTAAGGGVAEILHRMVPLMRELGLRVDWKVIKGDPEFFAVTKTFHNALQTGV
;
A
#
# COMPACT_ATOMS: atom_id res chain seq x y z
N MET A 1 16.95 -2.14 -2.29
CA MET A 1 16.37 -0.86 -2.74
C MET A 1 16.22 0.14 -1.61
N ILE A 2 15.88 -0.26 -0.38
CA ILE A 2 15.65 0.70 0.70
C ILE A 2 16.90 1.51 1.07
N GLU A 3 18.08 0.91 1.02
CA GLU A 3 19.38 1.57 1.24
C GLU A 3 19.63 2.74 0.28
N LYS A 4 19.05 2.74 -0.93
CA LYS A 4 19.18 3.85 -1.88
C LYS A 4 18.57 5.15 -1.34
N TYR A 5 17.67 5.05 -0.36
CA TYR A 5 17.04 6.20 0.27
C TYR A 5 17.88 6.83 1.38
N ILE A 6 18.97 6.19 1.83
CA ILE A 6 19.92 6.75 2.82
C ILE A 6 20.37 8.16 2.41
N GLN A 7 20.65 8.38 1.12
CA GLN A 7 21.07 9.69 0.62
C GLN A 7 20.04 10.81 0.81
N PHE A 8 18.77 10.48 1.04
CA PHE A 8 17.67 11.44 1.22
C PHE A 8 17.22 11.58 2.67
N VAL A 9 17.25 10.49 3.45
CA VAL A 9 16.70 10.46 4.82
C VAL A 9 17.74 10.12 5.91
N GLY A 10 18.96 9.74 5.54
CA GLY A 10 20.01 9.33 6.46
C GLY A 10 19.95 7.84 6.85
N GLU A 11 21.05 7.33 7.41
CA GLU A 11 21.16 5.92 7.85
C GLU A 11 20.26 5.63 9.05
N GLU A 12 20.15 6.57 9.99
CA GLU A 12 19.38 6.39 11.22
C GLU A 12 17.90 6.07 10.96
N GLU A 13 17.29 6.75 9.98
CA GLU A 13 15.89 6.50 9.60
C GLU A 13 15.71 5.12 8.95
N ILE A 14 16.65 4.73 8.08
CA ILE A 14 16.60 3.41 7.43
C ILE A 14 16.77 2.28 8.45
N ASP A 15 17.70 2.43 9.39
CA ASP A 15 17.90 1.48 10.48
C ASP A 15 16.65 1.36 11.38
N ALA A 16 15.98 2.48 11.65
CA ALA A 16 14.73 2.48 12.41
C ALA A 16 13.63 1.69 11.67
N ILE A 17 13.49 1.90 10.35
CA ILE A 17 12.52 1.17 9.53
C ILE A 17 12.82 -0.34 9.53
N ILE A 18 14.09 -0.72 9.38
CA ILE A 18 14.50 -2.14 9.39
C ILE A 18 14.15 -2.78 10.73
N LYS A 19 14.49 -2.14 11.86
CA LYS A 19 14.16 -2.65 13.21
C LYS A 19 12.67 -2.79 13.45
N LEU A 20 11.85 -1.90 12.88
CA LEU A 20 10.39 -2.03 12.95
C LEU A 20 9.90 -3.22 12.11
N ALA A 21 10.45 -3.42 10.92
CA ALA A 21 10.09 -4.53 10.05
C ALA A 21 10.47 -5.90 10.66
N GLU A 22 11.59 -6.00 11.36
CA GLU A 22 12.01 -7.22 12.07
C GLU A 22 10.94 -7.70 13.07
N ARG A 23 10.28 -6.77 13.75
CA ARG A 23 9.22 -7.07 14.73
C ARG A 23 7.91 -7.55 14.09
N LEU A 24 7.76 -7.41 12.77
CA LEU A 24 6.54 -7.69 12.03
C LEU A 24 6.67 -8.90 11.09
N GLN A 25 7.82 -9.60 11.07
CA GLN A 25 8.09 -10.71 10.15
C GLN A 25 7.05 -11.84 10.23
N ASP A 26 6.51 -12.10 11.42
CA ASP A 26 5.52 -13.16 11.64
C ASP A 26 4.10 -12.77 11.25
N LEU A 27 3.87 -11.54 10.78
CA LEU A 27 2.54 -11.09 10.36
C LEU A 27 2.35 -11.26 8.85
N SER A 28 1.09 -11.43 8.45
CA SER A 28 0.66 -11.34 7.05
C SER A 28 -0.09 -10.03 6.85
N ILE A 29 0.32 -9.21 5.88
CA ILE A 29 -0.28 -7.92 5.57
C ILE A 29 -0.95 -8.00 4.21
N LEU A 30 -2.22 -7.60 4.14
CA LEU A 30 -2.99 -7.57 2.89
C LEU A 30 -3.47 -6.16 2.60
N HIS A 31 -3.05 -5.60 1.47
CA HIS A 31 -3.64 -4.41 0.89
C HIS A 31 -4.76 -4.80 -0.07
N VAL A 32 -5.93 -4.17 0.09
CA VAL A 32 -7.08 -4.33 -0.81
C VAL A 32 -7.53 -2.95 -1.29
N ASN A 33 -7.66 -2.79 -2.61
CA ASN A 33 -8.23 -1.57 -3.18
C ASN A 33 -9.02 -1.86 -4.48
N SER A 34 -9.51 -0.80 -5.13
CA SER A 34 -10.38 -0.90 -6.31
C SER A 34 -9.65 -0.87 -7.66
N THR A 35 -8.37 -0.47 -7.70
CA THR A 35 -7.61 -0.41 -8.96
C THR A 35 -6.10 -0.63 -8.80
N ALA A 36 -5.48 -1.35 -9.73
CA ALA A 36 -4.01 -1.42 -9.86
C ALA A 36 -3.43 -0.33 -10.76
N ALA A 37 -4.27 0.43 -11.47
CA ALA A 37 -3.84 1.43 -12.44
C ALA A 37 -4.61 2.74 -12.27
N GLY A 38 -3.87 3.84 -12.23
CA GLY A 38 -4.44 5.17 -12.05
C GLY A 38 -4.80 5.49 -10.58
N GLY A 39 -4.63 6.76 -10.22
CA GLY A 39 -4.87 7.27 -8.88
C GLY A 39 -3.70 7.08 -7.90
N GLY A 40 -3.62 7.96 -6.90
CA GLY A 40 -2.49 8.01 -5.98
C GLY A 40 -2.31 6.75 -5.12
N VAL A 41 -3.40 6.06 -4.76
CA VAL A 41 -3.31 4.82 -3.97
C VAL A 41 -2.59 3.72 -4.74
N ALA A 42 -2.92 3.52 -6.02
CA ALA A 42 -2.25 2.53 -6.85
C ALA A 42 -0.76 2.87 -7.02
N GLU A 43 -0.44 4.15 -7.24
CA GLU A 43 0.94 4.62 -7.36
C GLU A 43 1.77 4.34 -6.09
N ILE A 44 1.21 4.62 -4.92
CA ILE A 44 1.85 4.32 -3.63
C ILE A 44 2.08 2.81 -3.49
N LEU A 45 1.06 1.98 -3.73
CA LEU A 45 1.16 0.53 -3.53
C LEU A 45 2.15 -0.13 -4.51
N HIS A 46 2.30 0.40 -5.72
CA HIS A 46 3.33 -0.04 -6.67
C HIS A 46 4.76 0.14 -6.14
N ARG A 47 5.00 1.09 -5.23
CA ARG A 47 6.32 1.32 -4.60
C ARG A 47 6.42 0.68 -3.22
N MET A 48 5.37 0.81 -2.42
CA MET A 48 5.37 0.40 -1.02
C MET A 48 5.39 -1.12 -0.87
N VAL A 49 4.60 -1.85 -1.65
CA VAL A 49 4.51 -3.33 -1.51
C VAL A 49 5.87 -4.00 -1.81
N PRO A 50 6.59 -3.67 -2.90
CA PRO A 50 7.94 -4.20 -3.11
C PRO A 50 8.93 -3.83 -1.99
N LEU A 51 8.89 -2.59 -1.46
CA LEU A 51 9.76 -2.18 -0.36
C LEU A 51 9.49 -2.96 0.92
N MET A 52 8.22 -3.17 1.27
CA MET A 52 7.86 -3.98 2.44
C MET A 52 8.31 -5.44 2.28
N ARG A 53 8.16 -6.01 1.08
CA ARG A 53 8.64 -7.38 0.77
C ARG A 53 10.16 -7.49 0.85
N GLU A 54 10.89 -6.46 0.40
CA GLU A 54 12.34 -6.41 0.52
C GLU A 54 12.79 -6.44 1.98
N LEU A 55 12.03 -5.81 2.88
CA LEU A 55 12.25 -5.87 4.33
C LEU A 55 11.85 -7.21 4.97
N GLY A 56 11.56 -8.25 4.18
CA GLY A 56 11.19 -9.59 4.65
C GLY A 56 9.71 -9.75 5.02
N LEU A 57 8.90 -8.70 4.92
CA LEU A 57 7.49 -8.77 5.32
C LEU A 57 6.65 -9.58 4.33
N ARG A 58 5.73 -10.40 4.87
CA ARG A 58 4.75 -11.17 4.08
C ARG A 58 3.59 -10.27 3.66
N VAL A 59 3.78 -9.54 2.57
CA VAL A 59 2.78 -8.57 2.07
C VAL A 59 2.17 -9.01 0.75
N ASP A 60 0.85 -8.89 0.64
CA ASP A 60 0.10 -9.05 -0.59
C ASP A 60 -0.74 -7.83 -0.93
N TRP A 61 -0.98 -7.65 -2.23
CA TRP A 61 -1.88 -6.64 -2.75
C TRP A 61 -2.90 -7.30 -3.68
N LYS A 62 -4.18 -7.11 -3.40
CA LYS A 62 -5.30 -7.60 -4.19
C LYS A 62 -6.17 -6.44 -4.64
N VAL A 63 -6.60 -6.51 -5.89
CA VAL A 63 -7.50 -5.53 -6.50
C VAL A 63 -8.87 -6.18 -6.64
N ILE A 64 -9.89 -5.48 -6.17
CA ILE A 64 -11.28 -5.90 -6.32
C ILE A 64 -11.63 -5.93 -7.81
N LYS A 65 -12.30 -6.99 -8.25
CA LYS A 65 -12.85 -7.11 -9.60
C LYS A 65 -14.34 -6.87 -9.56
N GLY A 66 -14.84 -6.12 -10.52
CA GLY A 66 -16.26 -5.84 -10.71
C GLY A 66 -16.52 -5.36 -12.13
N ASP A 67 -17.78 -5.40 -12.53
CA ASP A 67 -18.23 -4.75 -13.75
C ASP A 67 -18.41 -3.22 -13.51
N PRO A 68 -18.68 -2.43 -14.55
CA PRO A 68 -18.88 -1.00 -14.40
C PRO A 68 -20.02 -0.63 -13.43
N GLU A 69 -21.06 -1.45 -13.31
CA GLU A 69 -22.19 -1.20 -12.42
C GLU A 69 -21.79 -1.34 -10.95
N PHE A 70 -21.01 -2.38 -10.61
CA PHE A 70 -20.42 -2.55 -9.29
C PHE A 70 -19.62 -1.31 -8.85
N PHE A 71 -18.77 -0.78 -9.75
CA PHE A 71 -17.97 0.39 -9.43
C PHE A 71 -18.80 1.68 -9.35
N ALA A 72 -19.86 1.82 -10.15
CA ALA A 72 -20.77 2.96 -10.04
C ALA A 72 -21.47 2.98 -8.67
N VAL A 73 -22.03 1.86 -8.24
CA VAL A 73 -22.75 1.74 -6.97
C VAL A 73 -21.83 1.98 -5.77
N THR A 74 -20.67 1.32 -5.74
CA THR A 74 -19.69 1.48 -4.65
C THR A 74 -19.14 2.90 -4.57
N LYS A 75 -18.97 3.59 -5.70
CA LYS A 75 -18.56 5.00 -5.73
C LYS A 75 -19.65 5.92 -5.17
N THR A 76 -20.92 5.66 -5.44
CA THR A 76 -22.04 6.39 -4.84
C THR A 76 -22.03 6.28 -3.32
N PHE A 77 -21.88 5.06 -2.78
CA PHE A 77 -21.77 4.85 -1.33
C PHE A 77 -20.56 5.57 -0.74
N HIS A 78 -19.41 5.47 -1.40
CA HIS A 78 -18.19 6.14 -0.96
C HIS A 78 -18.38 7.66 -0.90
N ASN A 79 -18.92 8.29 -1.94
CA ASN A 79 -19.16 9.74 -1.97
C ASN A 79 -20.18 10.18 -0.89
N ALA A 80 -21.26 9.41 -0.71
CA ALA A 80 -22.24 9.70 0.33
C ALA A 80 -21.62 9.66 1.74
N LEU A 81 -20.70 8.73 1.99
CA LEU A 81 -20.06 8.57 3.30
C LEU A 81 -18.86 9.52 3.53
N GLN A 82 -18.05 9.79 2.50
CA GLN A 82 -16.85 10.61 2.64
C GLN A 82 -17.09 12.10 2.41
N THR A 83 -17.95 12.45 1.46
CA THR A 83 -18.17 13.85 1.04
C THR A 83 -19.56 14.37 1.41
N GLY A 84 -20.49 13.51 1.82
CA GLY A 84 -21.83 13.92 2.28
C GLY A 84 -22.76 14.45 1.17
N VAL A 85 -22.43 14.19 -0.10
CA VAL A 85 -23.22 14.56 -1.29
C VAL A 85 -23.34 13.36 -2.22
#